data_AF-A0A952EJH9-F1
#
_entry.id   AF-A0A952EJH9-F1
#
_cell.length_a   1.000
_cell.length_b   1.000
_cell.length_c   1.000
_cell.angle_alpha   90.00
_cell.angle_beta   90.00
_cell.angle_gamma   90.00
#
_symmetry.space_group_name_H-M   'P 1'
#
loop_
_entity.id
_entity.type
_entity.pdbx_description
1 polymer ?
#
loop_
_entity_poly.entity_id
_entity_poly.type
_entity_poly.pdbx_seq_one_letter_code
_entity_poly.pdbx_strand_id
1 'polypeptide(L)'
;MAHWKFAKAVNENEEFKIEGINIWNHYWHCVDKKVEVKGPDNGNVYFFKEYQIEGNDRTISFVAGEFIDSKVGIYLKDDLHDGKL
;
A
#
# COMPACT_ATOMS: atom_id res chain seq x y z
N MET A 1 13.95 -3.17 8.89
CA MET A 1 13.28 -2.28 7.92
C MET A 1 11.88 -2.82 7.73
N ALA A 2 10.84 -2.00 7.69
CA ALA A 2 9.49 -2.51 7.43
C ALA A 2 9.48 -3.14 6.03
N HIS A 3 9.14 -4.42 5.95
CA HIS A 3 9.03 -5.13 4.69
C HIS A 3 7.66 -4.82 4.11
N TRP A 4 7.62 -4.11 2.99
CA TRP A 4 6.39 -3.82 2.26
C TRP A 4 6.25 -4.83 1.13
N LYS A 5 5.13 -5.54 1.12
CA LYS A 5 4.85 -6.58 0.14
C LYS A 5 3.85 -6.07 -0.88
N PHE A 6 4.15 -6.32 -2.16
CA PHE A 6 3.21 -6.06 -3.23
C PHE A 6 1.93 -6.85 -2.99
N ALA A 7 0.81 -6.14 -2.86
CA ALA A 7 -0.49 -6.75 -2.68
C ALA A 7 -1.22 -6.87 -4.02
N LYS A 8 -1.33 -5.76 -4.76
CA LYS A 8 -2.05 -5.72 -6.04
C LYS A 8 -1.74 -4.46 -6.85
N ALA A 9 -1.84 -4.56 -8.17
CA ALA A 9 -1.97 -3.42 -9.07
C ALA A 9 -3.45 -3.23 -9.40
N VAL A 10 -4.01 -2.10 -9.01
CA VAL A 10 -5.44 -1.79 -9.04
C VAL A 10 -5.72 -0.87 -10.23
N ASN A 11 -6.76 -1.17 -11.00
CA ASN A 11 -7.20 -0.31 -12.10
C ASN A 11 -8.01 0.88 -11.57
N GLU A 12 -8.16 1.95 -12.37
CA GLU A 12 -8.82 3.22 -11.97
C GLU A 12 -10.20 3.06 -11.31
N ASN A 13 -10.98 2.04 -11.70
CA ASN A 13 -12.34 1.81 -11.19
C ASN A 13 -12.47 0.55 -10.33
N GLU A 14 -11.35 -0.02 -9.91
CA GLU A 14 -11.34 -1.27 -9.15
C GLU A 14 -11.26 -0.99 -7.63
N GLU A 15 -12.20 -1.56 -6.88
CA GLU A 15 -12.15 -1.47 -5.42
C GLU A 15 -10.95 -2.23 -4.87
N PHE A 16 -10.31 -1.66 -3.84
CA PHE A 16 -9.32 -2.37 -3.04
C PHE A 16 -9.61 -2.19 -1.55
N LYS A 17 -9.73 -3.32 -0.84
CA LYS A 17 -10.13 -3.35 0.57
C LYS A 17 -8.98 -3.89 1.42
N ILE A 18 -8.59 -3.13 2.44
CA ILE A 18 -7.65 -3.58 3.47
C ILE A 18 -8.48 -3.88 4.72
N GLU A 19 -8.44 -5.12 5.19
CA GLU A 19 -9.21 -5.56 6.37
C GLU A 19 -10.70 -5.19 6.31
N GLY A 20 -11.30 -5.27 5.11
CA GLY A 20 -12.70 -4.94 4.84
C GLY A 20 -12.99 -3.46 4.56
N ILE A 21 -12.01 -2.56 4.73
CA ILE A 21 -12.17 -1.12 4.50
C ILE A 21 -11.69 -0.77 3.09
N ASN A 22 -12.59 -0.21 2.26
CA ASN A 22 -12.22 0.26 0.93
C ASN A 22 -11.38 1.53 1.03
N ILE A 23 -10.11 1.48 0.61
CA ILE A 23 -9.17 2.59 0.75
C ILE A 23 -9.60 3.84 -0.02
N TRP A 24 -10.34 3.68 -1.12
CA TRP A 24 -10.77 4.79 -1.98
C TRP A 24 -11.87 5.65 -1.36
N ASN A 25 -12.59 5.11 -0.38
CA ASN A 25 -13.66 5.81 0.34
C ASN A 25 -13.14 6.72 1.46
N HIS A 26 -11.81 6.77 1.66
CA HIS A 26 -11.17 7.50 2.75
C HIS A 26 -10.16 8.50 2.20
N TYR A 27 -9.87 9.53 2.99
CA TYR A 27 -8.82 10.48 2.67
C TYR A 27 -7.44 9.88 2.96
N TRP A 28 -6.55 9.93 1.98
CA TRP A 28 -5.19 9.38 2.10
C TRP A 28 -4.26 10.45 2.68
N HIS A 29 -3.89 10.30 3.94
CA HIS A 29 -2.89 11.13 4.59
C HIS A 29 -1.49 10.70 4.15
N CYS A 30 -0.79 11.56 3.41
CA CYS A 30 0.58 11.34 3.00
C CYS A 30 1.53 11.51 4.20
N VAL A 31 2.30 10.47 4.53
CA VAL A 31 3.26 10.47 5.64
C VAL A 31 4.62 11.11 5.23
N ASP A 32 4.69 11.64 4.00
CA ASP A 32 5.86 12.28 3.34
C ASP A 32 7.17 11.48 3.41
N LYS A 33 7.02 10.15 3.53
CA LYS A 33 8.11 9.18 3.52
C LYS A 33 8.08 8.42 2.21
N LYS A 34 9.15 8.55 1.41
CA LYS A 34 9.38 7.64 0.29
C LYS A 34 9.91 6.32 0.82
N VAL A 35 9.31 5.24 0.35
CA VAL A 35 9.60 3.87 0.73
C VAL A 35 10.07 3.12 -0.51
N GLU A 36 11.20 2.44 -0.38
CA GLU A 36 11.68 1.50 -1.38
C GLU A 36 10.81 0.24 -1.37
N VAL A 37 10.21 -0.09 -2.51
CA VAL A 37 9.37 -1.27 -2.70
C VAL A 37 9.73 -1.99 -3.99
N LYS A 38 9.52 -3.31 -4.03
CA LYS A 38 9.79 -4.13 -5.22
C LYS A 38 8.52 -4.35 -6.02
N GLY A 39 8.55 -4.06 -7.32
CA GLY A 39 7.45 -4.33 -8.22
C GLY A 39 7.22 -5.83 -8.48
N PRO A 40 6.04 -6.18 -9.01
CA PRO A 40 5.68 -7.58 -9.31
C PRO A 40 6.52 -8.18 -10.45
N ASP A 41 6.90 -7.39 -11.44
CA ASP A 41 7.66 -7.85 -12.61
C ASP A 41 9.17 -7.72 -12.37
N ASN A 42 9.85 -8.86 -12.20
CA ASN A 42 11.31 -8.97 -12.06
C ASN A 42 11.96 -8.20 -10.88
N GLY A 43 11.19 -7.74 -9.90
CA GLY A 43 11.74 -7.10 -8.70
C GLY A 43 12.32 -5.70 -8.94
N ASN A 44 11.86 -5.02 -9.99
CA ASN A 44 12.16 -3.60 -10.22
C ASN A 44 11.91 -2.79 -8.95
N VAL A 45 12.83 -1.89 -8.63
CA VAL A 45 12.74 -1.06 -7.42
C VAL A 45 11.97 0.22 -7.72
N TYR A 46 10.98 0.51 -6.90
CA TYR A 46 10.17 1.72 -6.94
C TYR A 46 10.28 2.48 -5.62
N PHE A 47 10.16 3.80 -5.69
CA PHE A 47 10.14 4.67 -4.51
C PHE A 47 8.78 5.34 -4.41
N PHE A 48 7.89 4.72 -3.64
CA PHE A 48 6.50 5.15 -3.48
C PHE A 48 6.25 5.77 -2.12
N LYS A 49 5.14 6.50 -1.98
CA LYS A 49 4.81 7.20 -0.74
C LYS A 49 4.02 6.29 0.19
N GLU A 50 4.29 6.39 1.47
CA GLU A 50 3.44 5.82 2.52
C GLU A 50 2.24 6.74 2.76
N TYR A 51 1.07 6.12 2.80
CA TYR A 51 -0.21 6.76 3.08
C TYR A 51 -0.89 6.10 4.27
N GLN A 52 -1.70 6.89 4.96
CA GLN A 52 -2.53 6.45 6.06
C GLN A 52 -3.98 6.81 5.82
N ILE A 53 -4.88 5.91 6.17
CA ILE A 53 -6.32 6.18 6.24
C ILE A 53 -6.81 5.87 7.65
N GLU A 54 -7.78 6.64 8.10
CA GLU A 54 -8.50 6.39 9.35
C GLU A 54 -9.82 5.68 9.04
N GLY A 55 -10.08 4.54 9.66
CA GLY A 55 -11.33 3.81 9.49
C GLY A 55 -11.62 2.87 10.65
N ASN A 56 -12.87 2.87 11.13
CA ASN A 56 -13.35 2.02 12.24
C ASN A 56 -12.41 2.06 13.47
N ASP A 57 -12.09 3.26 13.96
CA ASP A 57 -11.23 3.49 15.14
C ASP A 57 -9.78 2.98 15.03
N ARG A 58 -9.30 2.70 13.81
CA ARG A 58 -7.91 2.32 13.56
C ARG A 58 -7.31 3.11 12.38
N THR A 59 -5.99 3.21 12.39
CA THR A 59 -5.21 3.77 11.29
C THR A 59 -4.60 2.65 10.47
N ILE A 60 -4.93 2.58 9.18
CA ILE A 60 -4.34 1.64 8.24
C ILE A 60 -3.23 2.35 7.48
N SER A 61 -2.03 1.78 7.48
CA SER A 61 -0.90 2.28 6.69
C SER A 61 -0.67 1.39 5.47
N PHE A 62 -0.49 2.00 4.31
CA PHE A 62 -0.14 1.30 3.07
C PHE A 62 0.77 2.17 2.21
N VAL A 63 1.55 1.54 1.34
CA VAL A 63 2.35 2.25 0.34
C VAL A 63 1.64 2.17 -1.00
N ALA A 64 1.56 3.30 -1.71
CA ALA A 64 0.90 3.37 -3.00
C ALA A 64 1.66 4.25 -3.99
N GLY A 65 1.58 3.88 -5.27
CA GLY A 65 2.14 4.66 -6.37
C GLY A 65 1.59 4.20 -7.71
N GLU A 66 1.55 5.12 -8.67
CA GLU A 66 1.11 4.83 -10.03
C GLU A 66 2.25 4.24 -10.86
N PHE A 67 1.97 3.16 -11.57
CA PHE A 67 2.86 2.56 -12.56
C PHE A 67 2.65 3.19 -13.94
N ILE A 68 3.56 2.90 -14.87
CA ILE A 68 3.53 3.48 -16.23
C ILE A 68 2.31 3.05 -17.06
N ASP A 69 1.66 1.94 -16.69
CA ASP A 69 0.45 1.42 -17.32
C ASP A 69 -0.84 1.93 -16.67
N SER A 70 -0.77 3.05 -15.93
CA SER A 70 -1.89 3.71 -15.25
C SER A 70 -2.60 2.86 -14.18
N LYS A 71 -1.93 1.80 -13.71
CA LYS A 71 -2.37 1.05 -12.54
C LYS A 71 -1.75 1.60 -11.27
N VAL A 72 -2.50 1.57 -10.17
CA VAL A 72 -1.99 1.94 -8.85
C VAL A 72 -1.48 0.69 -8.15
N GLY A 73 -0.18 0.61 -7.91
CA GLY A 73 0.44 -0.42 -7.09
C GLY A 73 0.18 -0.17 -5.61
N ILE A 74 -0.42 -1.15 -4.94
CA ILE A 74 -0.70 -1.12 -3.50
C ILE A 74 0.19 -2.13 -2.78
N TYR A 75 0.78 -1.69 -1.68
CA TYR A 75 1.72 -2.44 -0.86
C TYR A 75 1.28 -2.40 0.60
N LEU A 76 1.32 -3.58 1.24
CA LEU A 76 0.94 -3.75 2.65
C LEU A 76 2.17 -4.09 3.47
N LYS A 77 2.14 -3.76 4.77
CA LYS A 77 3.18 -4.22 5.69
C LYS A 77 3.12 -5.74 5.76
N ASP A 78 4.29 -6.36 5.67
CA ASP A 78 4.45 -7.77 5.96
C ASP A 78 4.55 -7.89 7.49
N ASP A 79 3.39 -7.97 8.16
CA ASP A 79 3.30 -8.11 9.62
C ASP A 79 3.81 -9.47 10.13
N LEU A 80 4.27 -10.36 9.23
CA LEU A 80 4.92 -11.63 9.59
C LEU A 80 6.25 -11.47 10.36
N HIS A 81 6.70 -10.25 10.64
CA HIS A 81 7.88 -9.98 11.47
C HIS A 81 7.57 -9.35 12.83
N ASP A 82 6.31 -8.98 13.13
CA ASP A 82 5.95 -8.49 14.46
C ASP A 82 5.32 -9.63 15.26
N GLY A 83 6.19 -10.37 15.95
CA GLY A 83 5.93 -11.67 16.56
C GLY A 83 4.64 -11.76 17.39
N LYS A 84 3.63 -12.40 16.81
CA LYS A 84 2.65 -13.18 17.58
C LYS A 84 2.79 -14.66 17.19
N LEU A 85 3.56 -15.35 18.02
CA LEU A 85 3.40 -16.79 18.28
C LEU A 85 1.97 -17.09 18.73
#